data_AF-A0A7K5GYU1-F1
#
_entry.id   AF-A0A7K5GYU1-F1
#
_cell.length_a   1.000
_cell.length_b   1.000
_cell.length_c   1.000
_cell.angle_alpha   90.00
_cell.angle_beta   90.00
_cell.angle_gamma   90.00
#
_symmetry.space_group_name_H-M   'P 1'
#
loop_
_entity.id
_entity.type
_entity.pdbx_description
1 polymer ?
#
loop_
_entity_poly.entity_id
_entity_poly.type
_entity_poly.pdbx_seq_one_letter_code
_entity_poly.pdbx_strand_id
1 'polypeptide(L)'
;KLPLESIQVVLEELRKNGNLEWLDKNKTSFLIMWRRPEEWGKLIYQWVSKNGLTNSVFTLYELASGDDTENEEFHGLDETMLLRALQALQQEHKAEIITLDDGRGVKFF
;
A
#
# COMPACT_ATOMS: atom_id res chain seq x y z
N LYS A 1 6.62 -28.17 -15.98
CA LYS A 1 6.96 -27.24 -14.88
C LYS A 1 8.04 -26.30 -15.39
N LEU A 2 7.95 -24.98 -15.13
CA LEU A 2 8.98 -24.02 -15.54
C LEU A 2 10.32 -24.34 -14.83
N PRO A 3 11.47 -24.27 -15.52
CA PRO A 3 12.79 -24.35 -14.88
C PRO A 3 13.01 -23.20 -13.88
N LEU A 4 13.86 -23.42 -12.87
CA LEU A 4 14.16 -22.42 -11.84
C LEU A 4 14.69 -21.12 -12.44
N GLU A 5 15.57 -21.22 -13.44
CA GLU A 5 16.14 -20.08 -14.16
C GLU A 5 15.05 -19.24 -14.83
N SER A 6 14.06 -19.90 -15.45
CA SER A 6 12.92 -19.20 -16.07
C SER A 6 12.02 -18.54 -15.03
N ILE A 7 11.82 -19.16 -13.86
CA ILE A 7 11.09 -18.54 -12.74
C ILE A 7 11.82 -17.29 -12.27
N GLN A 8 13.15 -17.34 -12.12
CA GLN A 8 13.95 -16.18 -11.71
C GLN A 8 13.83 -15.00 -12.68
N VAL A 9 13.77 -15.27 -13.99
CA VAL A 9 13.53 -14.22 -15.01
C VAL A 9 12.17 -13.56 -14.79
N VAL A 10 11.11 -14.34 -14.55
CA VAL A 10 9.77 -13.80 -14.30
C VAL A 10 9.73 -12.98 -13.01
N LEU A 11 10.33 -13.48 -11.92
CA LEU A 11 10.36 -12.76 -10.64
C LEU A 11 11.15 -11.45 -10.74
N GLU A 12 12.26 -11.43 -11.49
CA GLU A 12 13.03 -10.21 -11.71
C GLU A 12 12.26 -9.20 -12.57
N GLU A 13 11.49 -9.67 -13.55
CA GLU A 13 10.62 -8.79 -14.35
C GLU A 13 9.47 -8.21 -13.53
N LEU A 14 8.82 -9.01 -12.68
CA LEU A 14 7.81 -8.52 -11.72
C LEU A 14 8.40 -7.50 -10.76
N ARG A 15 9.64 -7.71 -10.31
CA ARG A 15 10.34 -6.77 -9.42
C ARG A 15 10.59 -5.43 -10.12
N LYS A 16 11.05 -5.44 -11.37
CA LYS A 16 11.28 -4.22 -12.16
C LYS A 16 9.99 -3.43 -12.39
N ASN A 17 8.87 -4.14 -12.57
CA ASN A 17 7.56 -3.54 -12.73
C ASN A 17 6.96 -3.03 -11.40
N GLY A 18 7.59 -3.31 -10.25
CA GLY A 18 7.10 -2.92 -8.93
C GLY A 18 6.02 -3.84 -8.36
N ASN A 19 5.75 -4.97 -9.01
CA ASN A 19 4.78 -5.98 -8.58
C ASN A 19 5.38 -7.05 -7.66
N LEU A 20 6.70 -6.99 -7.41
CA LEU A 20 7.39 -7.89 -6.50
C LEU A 20 8.41 -7.14 -5.65
N GLU A 21 8.42 -7.45 -4.36
CA GLU A 21 9.46 -7.01 -3.43
C GLU A 21 10.12 -8.19 -2.74
N TRP A 22 11.45 -8.18 -2.68
CA TRP A 22 12.22 -9.15 -1.90
C TRP A 22 12.17 -8.77 -0.43
N LEU A 23 11.79 -9.71 0.43
CA LEU A 23 11.66 -9.49 1.86
C LEU A 23 12.98 -9.75 2.60
N ASP A 24 13.96 -10.36 1.93
CA ASP A 24 15.27 -10.63 2.47
C ASP A 24 16.38 -10.40 1.44
N LYS A 25 17.60 -10.13 1.93
CA LYS A 25 18.78 -9.87 1.11
C LYS A 25 19.24 -11.08 0.30
N ASN A 26 18.93 -12.28 0.76
CA ASN A 26 19.30 -13.54 0.11
C ASN A 26 18.32 -13.93 -1.01
N LYS A 27 17.26 -13.14 -1.23
CA LYS A 27 16.19 -13.37 -2.21
C LYS A 27 15.53 -14.75 -2.03
N THR A 28 15.28 -15.14 -0.78
CA THR A 28 14.62 -16.42 -0.45
C THR A 28 13.11 -16.29 -0.30
N SER A 29 12.62 -15.09 0.01
CA SER A 29 11.22 -14.77 0.22
C SER A 29 10.86 -13.44 -0.43
N PHE A 30 9.65 -13.37 -0.97
CA PHE A 30 9.16 -12.21 -1.70
C PHE A 30 7.65 -12.01 -1.50
N LEU A 31 7.22 -10.76 -1.64
CA LEU A 31 5.81 -10.37 -1.70
C LEU A 31 5.45 -10.15 -3.17
N ILE A 32 4.39 -10.82 -3.66
CA ILE A 32 3.78 -10.53 -4.96
C ILE A 32 2.57 -9.63 -4.74
N MET A 33 2.47 -8.59 -5.56
CA MET A 33 1.45 -7.56 -5.47
C MET A 33 0.74 -7.44 -6.82
N TRP A 34 -0.55 -7.72 -6.85
CA TRP A 34 -1.37 -7.64 -8.07
C TRP A 34 -1.59 -6.18 -8.52
N ARG A 35 -1.58 -5.25 -7.56
CA ARG A 35 -1.60 -3.80 -7.75
C ARG A 35 -0.52 -3.19 -6.88
N ARG A 36 0.14 -2.16 -7.39
CA ARG A 36 1.30 -1.55 -6.74
C ARG A 36 0.88 -0.65 -5.56
N PRO A 37 1.74 -0.48 -4.54
CA PRO A 37 1.45 0.42 -3.43
C PRO A 37 1.12 1.86 -3.87
N GLU A 38 1.79 2.38 -4.90
CA GLU A 38 1.55 3.72 -5.43
C GLU A 38 0.14 3.85 -6.04
N GLU A 39 -0.34 2.79 -6.67
CA GLU A 39 -1.69 2.75 -7.26
C GLU A 39 -2.76 2.69 -6.17
N TRP A 40 -2.51 1.94 -5.10
CA TRP A 40 -3.36 1.96 -3.91
C TRP A 40 -3.36 3.32 -3.23
N GLY A 41 -2.20 3.93 -3.04
CA GLY A 41 -2.06 5.26 -2.47
C GLY A 41 -2.86 6.28 -3.27
N LYS A 42 -2.81 6.20 -4.61
CA LYS A 42 -3.60 7.06 -5.49
C LYS A 42 -5.10 6.91 -5.28
N LEU A 43 -5.62 5.68 -5.14
CA LEU A 43 -7.04 5.44 -4.90
C LEU A 43 -7.48 6.00 -3.53
N ILE A 44 -6.69 5.74 -2.49
CA ILE A 44 -6.93 6.27 -1.14
C ILE A 44 -6.97 7.80 -1.17
N TYR A 45 -5.96 8.43 -1.78
CA TYR A 45 -5.88 9.89 -1.85
C TYR A 45 -7.00 10.50 -2.70
N GLN A 46 -7.42 9.83 -3.78
CA GLN A 46 -8.56 10.24 -4.59
C GLN A 46 -9.85 10.23 -3.77
N TRP A 47 -10.08 9.20 -2.96
CA TRP A 47 -11.22 9.14 -2.05
C TRP A 47 -11.18 10.26 -1.02
N VAL A 48 -10.03 10.47 -0.36
CA VAL A 48 -9.84 11.57 0.62
C VAL A 48 -10.15 12.93 -0.02
N SER A 49 -9.60 13.18 -1.21
CA SER A 49 -9.78 14.45 -1.92
C SER A 49 -11.23 14.66 -2.37
N LYS A 50 -11.87 13.64 -2.93
CA LYS A 50 -13.25 13.69 -3.44
C LYS A 50 -14.25 13.99 -2.33
N ASN A 51 -13.99 13.50 -1.12
CA ASN A 51 -14.85 13.71 0.04
C ASN A 51 -14.49 14.95 0.87
N GLY A 52 -13.51 15.75 0.44
CA GLY A 52 -13.09 16.95 1.18
C GLY A 52 -12.41 16.66 2.52
N LEU A 53 -11.82 15.47 2.66
CA LEU A 53 -11.19 14.96 3.89
C LEU A 53 -9.67 15.26 3.93
N THR A 54 -9.16 16.06 3.00
CA THR A 54 -7.80 16.60 3.06
C THR A 54 -7.63 17.43 4.34
N ASN A 55 -6.51 17.26 5.05
CA ASN A 55 -6.23 17.77 6.40
C ASN A 55 -6.85 16.99 7.57
N SER A 56 -7.56 15.88 7.31
CA SER A 56 -8.05 14.98 8.36
C SER A 56 -7.02 13.90 8.71
N VAL A 57 -7.18 13.35 9.93
CA VAL A 57 -6.42 12.21 10.43
C VAL A 57 -7.31 10.97 10.41
N PHE A 58 -6.76 9.85 9.98
CA PHE A 58 -7.44 8.55 9.98
C PHE A 58 -6.56 7.51 10.68
N THR A 59 -7.20 6.57 11.35
CA THR A 59 -6.61 5.29 11.72
C THR A 59 -6.51 4.37 10.50
N LEU A 60 -5.66 3.35 10.57
CA LEU A 60 -5.62 2.33 9.50
C LEU A 60 -6.95 1.55 9.40
N TYR A 61 -7.63 1.36 10.52
CA TYR A 61 -8.93 0.69 10.58
C TYR A 61 -10.00 1.45 9.80
N GLU A 62 -10.12 2.77 10.02
CA GLU A 62 -11.10 3.60 9.30
C GLU A 62 -10.90 3.52 7.77
N LEU A 63 -9.66 3.43 7.30
CA LEU A 63 -9.37 3.32 5.86
C LEU A 63 -9.71 1.92 5.31
N ALA A 64 -9.24 0.86 5.95
CA ALA A 64 -9.38 -0.50 5.42
C ALA A 64 -10.67 -1.21 5.83
N SER A 65 -11.39 -0.73 6.83
CA SER A 65 -12.52 -1.46 7.42
C SER A 65 -13.62 -0.56 7.98
N GLY A 66 -13.55 0.75 7.74
CA GLY A 66 -14.61 1.69 8.14
C GLY A 66 -15.80 1.67 7.20
N ASP A 67 -16.96 2.03 7.73
CA ASP A 67 -18.23 2.10 6.99
C ASP A 67 -18.16 3.06 5.79
N ASP A 68 -17.40 4.17 5.93
CA ASP A 68 -17.25 5.18 4.88
C ASP A 68 -16.47 4.68 3.64
N THR A 69 -15.74 3.57 3.77
CA THR A 69 -14.91 3.02 2.69
C THR A 69 -15.46 1.72 2.12
N GLU A 70 -16.59 1.19 2.59
CA GLU A 70 -17.16 -0.10 2.14
C GLU A 70 -17.29 -0.27 0.61
N ASN A 71 -17.49 0.84 -0.11
CA ASN A 71 -17.64 0.85 -1.58
C ASN A 71 -16.34 1.15 -2.34
N GLU A 72 -15.23 1.37 -1.64
CA GLU A 72 -13.94 1.69 -2.23
C GLU A 72 -13.11 0.43 -2.46
N GLU A 73 -12.31 0.42 -3.53
CA GLU A 73 -11.52 -0.77 -3.90
C GLU A 73 -10.47 -1.17 -2.85
N PHE A 74 -10.05 -0.23 -2.00
CA PHE A 74 -9.07 -0.45 -0.94
C PHE A 74 -9.70 -0.91 0.38
N HIS A 75 -11.03 -1.10 0.42
CA HIS A 75 -11.67 -1.73 1.56
C HIS A 75 -11.23 -3.19 1.68
N GLY A 76 -10.97 -3.63 2.91
CA GLY A 76 -10.39 -4.94 3.23
C GLY A 76 -8.92 -5.08 2.83
N LEU A 77 -8.23 -4.00 2.45
CA LEU A 77 -6.82 -4.06 2.11
C LEU A 77 -6.00 -4.49 3.34
N ASP A 78 -5.14 -5.50 3.15
CA ASP A 78 -4.20 -5.96 4.18
C ASP A 78 -3.37 -4.79 4.73
N GLU A 79 -3.15 -4.80 6.04
CA GLU A 79 -2.47 -3.70 6.75
C GLU A 79 -1.07 -3.44 6.21
N THR A 80 -0.32 -4.50 5.84
CA THR A 80 1.02 -4.34 5.29
C THR A 80 0.97 -3.61 3.94
N MET A 81 0.00 -3.96 3.09
CA MET A 81 -0.21 -3.27 1.81
C MET A 81 -0.69 -1.83 1.99
N LEU A 82 -1.62 -1.60 2.92
CA LEU A 82 -2.10 -0.26 3.25
C LEU A 82 -0.95 0.63 3.71
N LEU A 83 -0.11 0.15 4.63
CA LEU A 83 1.06 0.89 5.09
C LEU A 83 2.02 1.26 3.95
N ARG A 84 2.27 0.33 3.03
CA ARG A 84 3.11 0.59 1.85
C ARG A 84 2.49 1.64 0.95
N ALA A 85 1.16 1.61 0.77
CA ALA A 85 0.44 2.62 0.00
C ALA A 85 0.52 4.01 0.66
N LEU A 86 0.38 4.09 1.98
CA LEU A 86 0.53 5.33 2.73
C LEU A 86 1.97 5.85 2.73
N GLN A 87 2.97 4.95 2.74
CA GLN A 87 4.38 5.32 2.59
C GLN A 87 4.67 5.92 1.21
N ALA A 88 4.06 5.38 0.15
CA ALA A 88 4.15 5.95 -1.19
C ALA A 88 3.58 7.38 -1.21
N LEU A 89 2.41 7.61 -0.59
CA LEU A 89 1.84 8.96 -0.45
C LEU A 89 2.71 9.89 0.39
N GLN A 90 3.37 9.37 1.43
CA GLN A 90 4.29 10.16 2.26
C GLN A 90 5.53 10.60 1.48
N GLN A 91 6.07 9.75 0.60
CA GLN A 91 7.14 10.11 -0.32
C GLN A 91 6.73 11.19 -1.32
N GLU A 92 5.44 11.25 -1.68
CA GLU A 92 4.85 12.30 -2.52
C GLU A 92 4.42 13.56 -1.73
N HIS A 93 4.69 13.63 -0.43
CA HIS A 93 4.25 14.71 0.47
C HIS A 93 2.73 14.92 0.54
N LYS A 94 1.94 13.88 0.27
CA LYS A 94 0.46 13.89 0.33
C LYS A 94 -0.11 13.39 1.66
N ALA A 95 0.71 12.71 2.45
CA ALA A 95 0.31 12.16 3.73
C ALA A 95 1.50 12.08 4.70
N GLU A 96 1.22 11.93 5.98
CA GLU A 96 2.21 11.66 7.02
C GLU A 96 1.70 10.54 7.93
N ILE A 97 2.46 9.45 8.01
CA ILE A 97 2.13 8.32 8.90
C ILE A 97 2.48 8.72 10.34
N ILE A 98 1.52 8.57 11.23
CA ILE A 98 1.63 8.84 12.66
C ILE A 98 1.78 7.50 13.37
N THR A 99 2.84 7.34 14.17
CA THR A 99 3.01 6.17 15.03
C THR A 99 2.63 6.57 16.46
N LEU A 100 1.69 5.85 17.05
CA LEU A 100 1.23 6.00 18.43
C LEU A 100 1.66 4.76 19.23
N ASP A 101 1.65 4.87 20.56
CA ASP A 101 2.08 3.77 21.45
C ASP A 101 1.21 2.50 21.30
N ASP A 102 -0.03 2.65 20.87
CA ASP A 102 -1.05 1.61 20.73
C ASP A 102 -1.53 1.39 19.28
N GLY A 103 -0.95 2.08 18.30
CA GLY A 103 -1.41 1.95 16.91
C GLY A 103 -0.74 2.87 15.90
N ARG A 104 -1.31 2.89 14.69
CA ARG A 104 -0.86 3.75 13.59
C ARG A 104 -2.04 4.52 13.01
N GLY A 105 -1.77 5.77 12.66
CA GLY A 105 -2.67 6.62 11.90
C GLY A 105 -1.96 7.29 10.74
N VAL A 106 -2.69 8.10 10.00
CA VAL A 106 -2.17 8.89 8.90
C VAL A 106 -2.91 10.22 8.83
N LYS A 107 -2.16 11.30 8.65
CA LYS A 107 -2.69 12.61 8.30
C LYS A 107 -2.55 12.83 6.80
N PHE A 108 -3.62 13.25 6.14
CA PHE A 108 -3.56 13.63 4.72
C PHE A 108 -3.41 15.14 4.56
N PHE A 109 -2.75 15.56 3.47
CA PHE A 109 -2.53 16.97 3.10
C PHE A 109 -3.19 17.30 1.76
#